data_AF-A0A1I5HI52-F1
#
_entry.id   AF-A0A1I5HI52-F1
#
_cell.length_a   1.000
_cell.length_b   1.000
_cell.length_c   1.000
_cell.angle_alpha   90.00
_cell.angle_beta   90.00
_cell.angle_gamma   90.00
#
_symmetry.space_group_name_H-M   'P 1'
#
loop_
_entity.id
_entity.type
_entity.pdbx_description
1 polymer ?
#
loop_
_entity_poly.entity_id
_entity_poly.type
_entity_poly.pdbx_seq_one_letter_code
_entity_poly.pdbx_strand_id
1 'polypeptide(L)'
;MTGSVARGLAAGAVGTTVLQTVTYLDVLWRGRTPGAVPERVVDALAARLGRKTPDGHRRAALGALLDVGTGLGVGVLASATRSHGARFSGPAGAVVTGAVAMAAADGPAAALGVTDPRTRSAADWAAAAVPHLAYGAALHGVVSAVPTAREQRDRRTPAPAGLVLRSAVLGVATGGRSSLALAGPALTDRRTRPSIRAGALAAVGGELVADKLPGTPARTSPQSLPARLLGGAGGAGRLAGREGANAAVPVTVGLLGALAGSFGGVAWRRWASRRVPDWQAALVEDALALALAAAACVPGRTNGGRARLRVVRA
;
A
#
# COMPACT_ATOMS: atom_id res chain seq x y z
N MET A 1 -11.01 5.01 25.49
CA MET A 1 -10.75 4.05 24.40
C MET A 1 -9.78 4.70 23.41
N THR A 2 -8.67 4.06 23.07
CA THR A 2 -7.66 4.64 22.16
C THR A 2 -8.15 4.57 20.71
N GLY A 3 -8.27 5.74 20.05
CA GLY A 3 -8.53 5.81 18.61
C GLY A 3 -7.34 5.33 17.79
N SER A 4 -7.58 4.95 16.52
CA SER A 4 -6.51 4.47 15.62
C SER A 4 -5.40 5.50 15.43
N VAL A 5 -5.73 6.79 15.38
CA VAL A 5 -4.75 7.88 15.25
C VAL A 5 -3.86 7.98 16.49
N ALA A 6 -4.44 8.13 17.68
CA ALA A 6 -3.69 8.27 18.94
C ALA A 6 -2.76 7.06 19.19
N ARG A 7 -3.27 5.84 19.00
CA ARG A 7 -2.44 4.63 19.10
C ARG A 7 -1.34 4.62 18.04
N GLY A 8 -1.65 5.04 16.82
CA GLY A 8 -0.69 5.09 15.72
C GLY A 8 0.44 6.08 15.97
N LEU A 9 0.12 7.27 16.49
CA LEU A 9 1.11 8.25 16.91
C LEU A 9 2.02 7.70 18.02
N ALA A 10 1.44 7.05 19.04
CA ALA A 10 2.22 6.41 20.10
C ALA A 10 3.13 5.28 19.56
N ALA A 11 2.60 4.41 18.71
CA ALA A 11 3.36 3.32 18.08
C ALA A 11 4.48 3.86 17.17
N GLY A 12 4.19 4.91 16.40
CA GLY A 12 5.16 5.60 15.57
C GLY A 12 6.27 6.24 16.40
N ALA A 13 5.93 6.90 17.50
CA ALA A 13 6.92 7.49 18.42
C ALA A 13 7.84 6.42 19.02
N VAL A 14 7.28 5.32 19.53
CA VAL A 14 8.08 4.18 20.04
C VAL A 14 8.98 3.60 18.96
N GLY A 15 8.46 3.39 17.75
CA GLY A 15 9.24 2.94 16.61
C GLY A 15 10.39 3.88 16.29
N THR A 16 10.13 5.19 16.20
CA THR A 16 11.14 6.21 15.91
C THR A 16 12.23 6.25 16.95
N THR A 17 11.89 6.15 18.24
CA THR A 17 12.89 6.04 19.32
C THR A 17 13.81 4.85 19.10
N VAL A 18 13.25 3.66 18.83
CA VAL A 18 14.04 2.45 18.56
C VAL A 18 14.91 2.62 17.31
N LEU A 19 14.37 3.18 16.23
CA LEU A 19 15.12 3.44 15.00
C LEU A 19 16.33 4.34 15.26
N GLN A 20 16.13 5.43 16.00
CA GLN A 20 17.20 6.37 16.36
C GLN A 20 18.25 5.69 17.23
N THR A 21 17.83 4.93 18.25
CA THR A 21 18.76 4.17 19.10
C THR A 21 19.63 3.22 18.29
N VAL A 22 19.03 2.41 17.41
CA VAL A 22 19.78 1.46 16.57
C VAL A 22 20.71 2.19 15.61
N THR A 23 20.26 3.31 15.04
CA THR A 23 21.07 4.13 14.12
C THR A 23 22.30 4.72 14.83
N TYR A 24 22.11 5.29 16.03
CA TYR A 24 23.21 5.87 16.81
C TYR A 24 24.15 4.82 17.39
N LEU A 25 23.66 3.63 17.75
CA LEU A 25 24.52 2.51 18.12
C LEU A 25 25.40 2.06 16.96
N ASP A 26 24.87 2.01 15.74
CA ASP A 26 25.66 1.69 14.55
C ASP A 26 26.72 2.76 14.25
N VAL A 27 26.38 4.05 14.42
CA VAL A 27 27.34 5.16 14.33
C VAL A 27 28.43 5.03 15.38
N LEU A 28 28.06 4.77 16.64
CA LEU A 28 28.99 4.59 17.76
C LEU A 28 29.94 3.42 17.53
N TRP A 29 29.43 2.30 17.01
CA TRP A 29 30.20 1.09 16.77
C TRP A 29 31.16 1.25 15.57
N ARG A 30 30.68 1.81 14.45
CA ARG A 30 31.45 1.89 13.19
C ARG A 30 32.28 3.16 13.03
N GLY A 31 32.07 4.17 13.88
CA GLY A 31 32.79 5.45 13.80
C GLY A 31 32.49 6.27 12.54
N ARG A 32 31.34 6.04 11.88
CA ARG A 32 30.96 6.73 10.63
C ARG A 32 30.27 8.06 10.91
N THR A 33 30.41 9.03 10.01
CA THR A 33 29.63 10.27 10.09
C THR A 33 28.13 9.98 9.90
N PRO A 34 27.24 10.56 10.74
CA PRO A 34 25.80 10.51 10.50
C PRO A 34 25.46 11.00 9.09
N GLY A 35 24.52 10.32 8.42
CA GLY A 35 24.17 10.67 7.05
C GLY A 35 23.36 11.96 6.97
N ALA A 36 23.69 12.86 6.03
CA ALA A 36 22.99 14.11 5.80
C ALA A 36 21.87 14.00 4.72
N VAL A 37 21.16 12.86 4.67
CA VAL A 37 20.11 12.64 3.67
C VAL A 37 18.87 13.51 3.94
N PRO A 38 18.36 13.62 5.18
CA PRO A 38 17.20 14.46 5.48
C PRO A 38 17.43 15.93 5.11
N GLU A 39 18.62 16.48 5.38
CA GLU A 39 18.97 17.86 5.01
C GLU A 39 18.99 18.04 3.49
N ARG A 40 19.54 17.09 2.73
CA ARG A 40 19.52 17.16 1.27
C ARG A 40 18.10 17.06 0.69
N VAL A 41 17.19 16.35 1.36
CA VAL A 41 15.77 16.35 1.00
C VAL A 41 15.15 17.73 1.25
N VAL A 42 15.47 18.38 2.38
CA VAL A 42 15.05 19.77 2.65
C VAL A 42 15.55 20.71 1.55
N ASP A 43 16.81 20.58 1.15
CA ASP A 43 17.43 21.39 0.09
C ASP A 43 16.69 21.20 -1.25
N ALA A 44 16.43 19.96 -1.63
CA ALA A 44 15.72 19.63 -2.86
C ALA A 44 14.25 20.10 -2.86
N LEU A 45 13.57 20.06 -1.70
CA LEU A 45 12.22 20.59 -1.54
C LEU A 45 12.19 22.12 -1.62
N ALA A 46 13.13 22.81 -0.98
CA ALA A 46 13.25 24.26 -1.04
C ALA A 46 13.46 24.72 -2.49
N ALA A 47 14.36 24.05 -3.22
CA ALA A 47 14.61 24.31 -4.64
C ALA A 47 13.34 24.12 -5.50
N ARG A 48 12.60 23.02 -5.31
CA ARG A 48 11.34 22.77 -6.04
C ARG A 48 10.26 23.81 -5.76
N LEU A 49 10.23 24.38 -4.56
CA LEU A 49 9.25 25.37 -4.15
C LEU A 49 9.67 26.81 -4.46
N GLY A 50 10.84 27.02 -5.08
CA GLY A 50 11.40 28.36 -5.31
C GLY A 50 11.66 29.13 -4.01
N ARG A 51 11.91 28.42 -2.90
CA ARG A 51 12.17 29.01 -1.58
C ARG A 51 13.66 28.96 -1.26
N LYS A 52 14.11 29.93 -0.46
CA LYS A 52 15.48 29.91 0.08
C LYS A 52 15.65 28.73 1.03
N THR A 53 16.75 28.02 0.86
CA THR A 53 17.14 26.91 1.73
C THR A 53 17.48 27.44 3.12
N PRO A 54 16.96 26.85 4.20
CA PRO A 54 17.36 27.20 5.56
C PRO A 54 18.85 26.91 5.82
N ASP A 55 19.49 27.73 6.65
CA ASP A 55 20.93 27.61 6.93
C ASP A 55 21.23 26.74 8.15
N GLY A 56 22.36 26.04 8.10
CA GLY A 56 22.97 25.30 9.21
C GLY A 56 21.98 24.55 10.10
N HIS A 57 21.88 24.96 11.36
CA HIS A 57 21.02 24.34 12.38
C HIS A 57 19.53 24.29 12.01
N ARG A 58 19.00 25.29 11.27
CA ARG A 58 17.59 25.29 10.87
C ARG A 58 17.29 24.18 9.88
N ARG A 59 18.23 23.90 8.97
CA ARG A 59 18.13 22.81 7.99
C ARG A 59 18.16 21.46 8.67
N ALA A 60 19.12 21.26 9.58
CA ALA A 60 19.22 20.04 10.38
C ALA A 60 17.96 19.79 11.21
N ALA A 61 17.41 20.84 11.85
CA ALA A 61 16.17 20.74 12.60
C ALA A 61 14.97 20.35 11.72
N LEU A 62 14.86 20.90 10.51
CA LEU A 62 13.80 20.51 9.57
C LEU A 62 13.95 19.08 9.07
N GLY A 63 15.18 18.63 8.78
CA GLY A 63 15.46 17.24 8.43
C GLY A 63 14.99 16.29 9.53
N ALA A 64 15.35 16.57 10.79
CA ALA A 64 14.93 15.79 11.94
C ALA A 64 13.39 15.78 12.13
N LEU A 65 12.71 16.91 11.91
CA LEU A 65 11.25 16.99 11.99
C LEU A 65 10.56 16.17 10.89
N LEU A 66 11.10 16.13 9.67
CA LEU A 66 10.60 15.30 8.58
C LEU A 66 10.73 13.81 8.89
N ASP A 67 11.85 13.40 9.49
CA ASP A 67 12.06 12.01 9.91
C ASP A 67 11.06 11.61 11.02
N VAL A 68 10.89 12.45 12.03
CA VAL A 68 9.88 12.23 13.08
C VAL A 68 8.48 12.16 12.47
N GLY A 69 8.13 13.09 11.57
CA GLY A 69 6.85 13.11 10.86
C GLY A 69 6.61 11.82 10.06
N THR A 70 7.63 11.31 9.38
CA THR A 70 7.57 10.05 8.63
C THR A 70 7.30 8.87 9.55
N GLY A 71 8.03 8.77 10.67
CA GLY A 71 7.83 7.72 11.66
C GLY A 71 6.44 7.77 12.32
N LEU A 72 5.91 8.95 12.62
CA LEU A 72 4.55 9.10 13.14
C LEU A 72 3.49 8.73 12.10
N GLY A 73 3.68 9.16 10.84
CA GLY A 73 2.79 8.87 9.73
C GLY A 73 2.66 7.37 9.45
N VAL A 74 3.80 6.65 9.44
CA VAL A 74 3.82 5.18 9.29
C VAL A 74 3.11 4.49 10.46
N GLY A 75 3.28 4.99 11.69
CA GLY A 75 2.52 4.53 12.88
C GLY A 75 1.01 4.67 12.72
N VAL A 76 0.54 5.84 12.29
CA VAL A 76 -0.89 6.08 12.00
C VAL A 76 -1.40 5.16 10.90
N LEU A 77 -0.64 5.00 9.81
CA LEU A 77 -1.00 4.12 8.70
C LEU A 77 -1.11 2.65 9.12
N ALA A 78 -0.12 2.13 9.85
CA ALA A 78 -0.12 0.76 10.33
C ALA A 78 -1.29 0.49 11.30
N SER A 79 -1.54 1.44 12.22
CA SER A 79 -2.67 1.39 13.15
C SER A 79 -4.01 1.42 12.41
N ALA A 80 -4.18 2.30 11.43
CA ALA A 80 -5.39 2.38 10.62
C ALA A 80 -5.62 1.09 9.83
N THR A 81 -4.58 0.57 9.18
CA THR A 81 -4.60 -0.68 8.39
C THR A 81 -5.05 -1.87 9.26
N ARG A 82 -4.46 -2.01 10.45
CA ARG A 82 -4.84 -3.05 11.42
C ARG A 82 -6.29 -2.92 11.88
N SER A 83 -6.71 -1.70 12.22
CA SER A 83 -8.08 -1.43 12.66
C SER A 83 -9.13 -1.66 11.57
N HIS A 84 -8.76 -1.58 10.29
CA HIS A 84 -9.62 -1.93 9.16
C HIS A 84 -9.60 -3.42 8.79
N GLY A 85 -8.87 -4.25 9.54
CA GLY A 85 -8.97 -5.71 9.47
C GLY A 85 -7.78 -6.41 8.83
N ALA A 86 -6.74 -5.70 8.39
CA ALA A 86 -5.48 -6.32 7.95
C ALA A 86 -4.57 -6.59 9.15
N ARG A 87 -4.67 -7.79 9.72
CA ARG A 87 -3.95 -8.21 10.93
C ARG A 87 -2.87 -9.23 10.57
N PHE A 88 -1.65 -8.74 10.37
CA PHE A 88 -0.47 -9.60 10.15
C PHE A 88 -0.09 -10.34 11.44
N SER A 89 0.58 -11.49 11.29
CA SER A 89 1.26 -12.15 12.42
C SER A 89 2.43 -11.29 12.90
N GLY A 90 2.92 -11.53 14.11
CA GLY A 90 3.98 -10.71 14.73
C GLY A 90 5.20 -10.49 13.81
N PRO A 91 5.87 -11.56 13.34
CA PRO A 91 7.04 -11.43 12.47
C PRO A 91 6.72 -10.77 11.12
N ALA A 92 5.63 -11.21 10.46
CA ALA A 92 5.25 -10.65 9.16
C ALA A 92 4.89 -9.16 9.27
N GLY A 93 4.18 -8.78 10.33
CA GLY A 93 3.79 -7.41 10.60
C GLY A 93 4.98 -6.52 10.91
N ALA A 94 5.99 -7.02 11.63
CA ALA A 94 7.23 -6.30 11.86
C ALA A 94 7.98 -6.03 10.55
N VAL A 95 8.17 -7.06 9.71
CA VAL A 95 8.86 -6.93 8.41
C VAL A 95 8.12 -5.99 7.48
N VAL A 96 6.80 -6.16 7.32
CA VAL A 96 5.99 -5.30 6.45
C VAL A 96 6.03 -3.85 6.92
N THR A 97 5.88 -3.60 8.22
CA THR A 97 5.93 -2.24 8.77
C THR A 97 7.32 -1.62 8.57
N GLY A 98 8.40 -2.38 8.82
CA GLY A 98 9.75 -1.92 8.60
C GLY A 98 10.05 -1.61 7.15
N ALA A 99 9.61 -2.46 6.21
CA ALA A 99 9.73 -2.20 4.78
C ALA A 99 8.96 -0.94 4.34
N VAL A 100 7.76 -0.72 4.87
CA VAL A 100 6.98 0.50 4.62
C VAL A 100 7.69 1.72 5.18
N ALA A 101 8.26 1.64 6.39
CA ALA A 101 9.03 2.73 6.98
C ALA A 101 10.26 3.08 6.15
N MET A 102 11.02 2.07 5.73
CA MET A 102 12.20 2.24 4.88
C MET A 102 11.84 2.88 3.54
N ALA A 103 10.76 2.41 2.91
CA ALA A 103 10.27 2.99 1.66
C ALA A 103 9.78 4.44 1.84
N ALA A 104 9.16 4.76 2.97
CA ALA A 104 8.70 6.12 3.28
C ALA A 104 9.87 7.09 3.52
N ALA A 105 10.97 6.62 4.13
CA ALA A 105 12.18 7.41 4.33
C ALA A 105 12.98 7.58 3.03
N ASP A 106 13.21 6.49 2.27
CA ASP A 106 14.05 6.52 1.06
C ASP A 106 13.30 7.06 -0.18
N GLY A 107 11.98 6.90 -0.24
CA GLY A 107 11.17 7.22 -1.41
C GLY A 107 11.26 8.68 -1.86
N PRO A 108 11.03 9.67 -0.97
CA PRO A 108 11.17 11.08 -1.30
C PRO A 108 12.59 11.44 -1.77
N ALA A 109 13.62 10.91 -1.10
CA ALA A 109 15.02 11.14 -1.48
C ALA A 109 15.31 10.62 -2.90
N ALA A 110 14.84 9.41 -3.21
CA ALA A 110 14.98 8.84 -4.55
C ALA A 110 14.19 9.63 -5.61
N ALA A 111 12.97 10.05 -5.30
CA ALA A 111 12.12 10.82 -6.22
C ALA A 111 12.62 12.25 -6.48
N LEU A 112 13.42 12.79 -5.55
CA LEU A 112 14.08 14.09 -5.68
C LEU A 112 15.48 13.97 -6.31
N GLY A 113 15.96 12.75 -6.58
CA GLY A 113 17.31 12.52 -7.11
C GLY A 113 18.43 12.74 -6.09
N VAL A 114 18.11 12.78 -4.79
CA VAL A 114 19.09 12.91 -3.70
C VAL A 114 19.87 11.61 -3.50
N THR A 115 19.21 10.48 -3.74
CA THR A 115 19.79 9.13 -3.67
C THR A 115 19.36 8.30 -4.87
N ASP A 116 20.21 7.35 -5.29
CA ASP A 116 19.81 6.30 -6.23
C ASP A 116 19.86 4.93 -5.51
N PRO A 117 18.71 4.28 -5.29
CA PRO A 117 18.69 2.97 -4.63
C PRO A 117 19.34 1.87 -5.48
N ARG A 118 19.51 2.07 -6.80
CA ARG A 118 20.07 1.06 -7.72
C ARG A 118 21.59 0.95 -7.62
N THR A 119 22.25 1.97 -7.10
CA THR A 119 23.71 2.01 -6.98
C THR A 119 24.21 1.64 -5.58
N ARG A 120 23.30 1.40 -4.61
CA ARG A 120 23.66 1.03 -3.24
C ARG A 120 24.36 -0.33 -3.20
N SER A 121 25.41 -0.42 -2.39
CA SER A 121 26.03 -1.71 -2.07
C SER A 121 25.09 -2.55 -1.18
N ALA A 122 25.33 -3.87 -1.13
CA ALA A 122 24.58 -4.75 -0.22
C ALA A 122 24.76 -4.36 1.25
N ALA A 123 25.94 -3.87 1.62
CA ALA A 123 26.22 -3.38 2.97
C ALA A 123 25.39 -2.13 3.31
N ASP A 124 25.24 -1.19 2.37
CA ASP A 124 24.41 0.00 2.56
C ASP A 124 22.93 -0.36 2.68
N TRP A 125 22.47 -1.34 1.89
CA TRP A 125 21.13 -1.89 2.02
C TRP A 125 20.88 -2.50 3.40
N ALA A 126 21.83 -3.29 3.90
CA ALA A 126 21.72 -3.88 5.23
C ALA A 126 21.72 -2.81 6.35
N ALA A 127 22.62 -1.83 6.26
CA ALA A 127 22.71 -0.72 7.21
C ALA A 127 21.44 0.14 7.23
N ALA A 128 20.75 0.27 6.09
CA ALA A 128 19.44 0.90 6.01
C ALA A 128 18.33 -0.02 6.56
N ALA A 129 18.33 -1.31 6.24
CA ALA A 129 17.24 -2.22 6.60
C ALA A 129 17.16 -2.48 8.11
N VAL A 130 18.29 -2.64 8.80
CA VAL A 130 18.33 -3.05 10.22
C VAL A 130 17.58 -2.07 11.15
N PRO A 131 17.84 -0.74 11.14
CA PRO A 131 17.07 0.20 11.96
C PRO A 131 15.57 0.21 11.63
N HIS A 132 15.19 0.04 10.37
CA HIS A 132 13.80 0.03 9.95
C HIS A 132 13.06 -1.27 10.32
N LEU A 133 13.75 -2.41 10.33
CA LEU A 133 13.20 -3.66 10.86
C LEU A 133 12.99 -3.57 12.37
N ALA A 134 13.92 -2.96 13.10
CA ALA A 134 13.78 -2.70 14.54
C ALA A 134 12.60 -1.75 14.84
N TYR A 135 12.49 -0.66 14.08
CA TYR A 135 11.32 0.23 14.07
C TYR A 135 10.02 -0.55 13.84
N GLY A 136 9.99 -1.39 12.80
CA GLY A 136 8.83 -2.18 12.41
C GLY A 136 8.40 -3.15 13.51
N ALA A 137 9.35 -3.82 14.15
CA ALA A 137 9.10 -4.72 15.27
C ALA A 137 8.50 -3.99 16.49
N ALA A 138 9.09 -2.86 16.88
CA ALA A 138 8.63 -2.08 18.03
C ALA A 138 7.22 -1.50 17.78
N LEU A 139 7.01 -0.85 16.64
CA LEU A 139 5.72 -0.31 16.23
C LEU A 139 4.67 -1.42 16.16
N HIS A 140 4.98 -2.53 15.49
CA HIS A 140 4.05 -3.64 15.33
C HIS A 140 3.67 -4.27 16.67
N GLY A 141 4.62 -4.34 17.61
CA GLY A 141 4.40 -4.75 18.99
C GLY A 141 3.35 -3.88 19.67
N VAL A 142 3.50 -2.55 19.61
CA VAL A 142 2.56 -1.60 20.22
C VAL A 142 1.15 -1.74 19.63
N VAL A 143 1.01 -1.75 18.30
CA VAL A 143 -0.32 -1.86 17.67
C VAL A 143 -0.96 -3.24 17.91
N SER A 144 -0.16 -4.27 18.14
CA SER A 144 -0.67 -5.61 18.46
C SER A 144 -1.07 -5.76 19.93
N ALA A 145 -0.34 -5.10 20.84
CA ALA A 145 -0.60 -5.13 22.28
C ALA A 145 -1.78 -4.23 22.70
N VAL A 146 -2.03 -3.14 21.97
CA VAL A 146 -3.09 -2.17 22.29
C VAL A 146 -4.20 -2.24 21.23
N PRO A 147 -5.26 -3.03 21.43
CA PRO A 147 -6.38 -3.11 20.48
C PRO A 147 -7.26 -1.87 20.54
N THR A 148 -7.77 -1.42 19.39
CA THR A 148 -8.77 -0.33 19.32
C THR A 148 -10.19 -0.85 19.57
N ALA A 149 -11.13 0.06 19.85
CA ALA A 149 -12.55 -0.27 19.99
C ALA A 149 -13.12 -1.05 18.80
N ARG A 150 -12.68 -0.71 17.58
CA ARG A 150 -13.09 -1.42 16.35
C ARG A 150 -12.53 -2.83 16.31
N GLU A 151 -11.27 -3.02 16.72
CA GLU A 151 -10.64 -4.34 16.75
C GLU A 151 -11.30 -5.29 17.75
N GLN A 152 -11.76 -4.76 18.88
CA GLN A 152 -12.51 -5.50 19.90
C GLN A 152 -13.90 -5.95 19.41
N ARG A 153 -14.58 -5.11 18.61
CA ARG A 153 -15.89 -5.43 18.02
C ARG A 153 -15.80 -6.42 16.86
N ASP A 154 -14.79 -6.26 16.00
CA ASP A 154 -14.63 -7.04 14.78
C ASP A 154 -13.73 -8.27 15.03
N ARG A 155 -14.34 -9.45 15.24
CA ARG A 155 -13.63 -10.72 15.09
C ARG A 155 -13.48 -11.06 13.61
N ARG A 156 -12.27 -11.42 13.18
CA ARG A 156 -11.94 -11.73 11.79
C ARG A 156 -11.49 -13.17 11.66
N THR A 157 -12.02 -13.88 10.67
CA THR A 157 -11.59 -15.25 10.33
C THR A 157 -10.42 -15.21 9.34
N PRO A 158 -9.59 -16.28 9.25
CA PRO A 158 -8.60 -16.38 8.18
C PRO A 158 -9.24 -16.27 6.79
N ALA A 159 -8.54 -15.64 5.83
CA ALA A 159 -9.03 -15.50 4.48
C ALA A 159 -9.04 -16.87 3.75
N PRO A 160 -10.17 -17.32 3.18
CA PRO A 160 -10.21 -18.56 2.41
C PRO A 160 -9.42 -18.42 1.10
N ALA A 161 -8.91 -19.53 0.57
CA ALA A 161 -8.10 -19.55 -0.66
C ALA A 161 -8.81 -18.87 -1.84
N GLY A 162 -10.12 -19.07 -1.99
CA GLY A 162 -10.91 -18.40 -3.04
C GLY A 162 -10.94 -16.87 -2.90
N LEU A 163 -10.92 -16.33 -1.67
CA LEU A 163 -10.80 -14.88 -1.45
C LEU A 163 -9.39 -14.37 -1.79
N VAL A 164 -8.35 -15.14 -1.44
CA VAL A 164 -6.96 -14.81 -1.78
C VAL A 164 -6.78 -14.76 -3.29
N LEU A 165 -7.26 -15.76 -4.02
CA LEU A 165 -7.22 -15.79 -5.48
C LEU A 165 -7.96 -14.61 -6.10
N ARG A 166 -9.21 -14.35 -5.68
CA ARG A 166 -9.98 -13.19 -6.16
C ARG A 166 -9.26 -11.87 -5.89
N SER A 167 -8.61 -11.74 -4.73
CA SER A 167 -7.84 -10.54 -4.37
C SER A 167 -6.63 -10.36 -5.29
N ALA A 168 -5.90 -11.44 -5.60
CA ALA A 168 -4.79 -11.41 -6.55
C ALA A 168 -5.25 -11.05 -7.97
N VAL A 169 -6.35 -11.66 -8.43
CA VAL A 169 -6.95 -11.37 -9.75
C VAL A 169 -7.44 -9.93 -9.86
N LEU A 170 -8.10 -9.41 -8.82
CA LEU A 170 -8.50 -8.00 -8.75
C LEU A 170 -7.27 -7.09 -8.77
N GLY A 171 -6.19 -7.49 -8.08
CA GLY A 171 -4.89 -6.84 -8.16
C GLY A 171 -4.41 -6.75 -9.60
N VAL A 172 -4.30 -7.88 -10.31
CA VAL A 172 -3.85 -7.92 -11.72
C VAL A 172 -4.71 -7.01 -12.60
N ALA A 173 -6.03 -7.07 -12.45
CA ALA A 173 -6.94 -6.18 -13.16
C ALA A 173 -6.68 -4.70 -12.85
N THR A 174 -6.41 -4.37 -11.58
CA THR A 174 -6.04 -3.02 -11.14
C THR A 174 -4.73 -2.54 -11.77
N GLY A 175 -3.77 -3.45 -11.93
CA GLY A 175 -2.50 -3.18 -12.61
C GLY A 175 -2.70 -2.79 -14.07
N GLY A 176 -3.69 -3.40 -14.75
CA GLY A 176 -4.16 -2.98 -16.08
C GLY A 176 -4.88 -1.64 -16.05
N ARG A 177 -5.90 -1.48 -15.19
CA ARG A 177 -6.69 -0.26 -15.02
C ARG A 177 -6.93 0.08 -13.54
N SER A 178 -6.47 1.24 -13.11
CA SER A 178 -6.45 1.62 -11.69
C SER A 178 -7.85 1.82 -11.08
N SER A 179 -8.81 2.28 -11.89
CA SER A 179 -10.21 2.47 -11.47
C SER A 179 -10.89 1.17 -11.02
N LEU A 180 -10.45 0.01 -11.53
CA LEU A 180 -11.07 -1.29 -11.25
C LEU A 180 -10.93 -1.73 -9.78
N ALA A 181 -9.89 -1.27 -9.09
CA ALA A 181 -9.71 -1.51 -7.66
C ALA A 181 -10.91 -1.03 -6.81
N LEU A 182 -11.49 0.10 -7.20
CA LEU A 182 -12.60 0.72 -6.48
C LEU A 182 -13.93 0.33 -7.12
N ALA A 183 -13.98 0.36 -8.45
CA ALA A 183 -15.20 0.12 -9.20
C ALA A 183 -15.68 -1.33 -9.12
N GLY A 184 -14.78 -2.31 -9.29
CA GLY A 184 -15.13 -3.73 -9.23
C GLY A 184 -15.89 -4.08 -7.96
N PRO A 185 -15.32 -3.83 -6.76
CA PRO A 185 -16.04 -4.04 -5.53
C PRO A 185 -17.33 -3.19 -5.47
N ALA A 186 -17.27 -1.88 -5.68
CA ALA A 186 -18.43 -0.99 -5.51
C ALA A 186 -19.64 -1.39 -6.38
N LEU A 187 -19.42 -1.88 -7.58
CA LEU A 187 -20.48 -2.25 -8.52
C LEU A 187 -21.13 -3.60 -8.19
N THR A 188 -20.38 -4.54 -7.63
CA THR A 188 -20.90 -5.88 -7.32
C THR A 188 -21.55 -6.01 -5.95
N ASP A 189 -21.47 -4.97 -5.11
CA ASP A 189 -22.04 -4.99 -3.77
C ASP A 189 -23.40 -4.35 -3.72
N ARG A 190 -24.37 -5.17 -3.32
CA ARG A 190 -25.79 -4.80 -3.21
C ARG A 190 -26.01 -3.65 -2.24
N ARG A 191 -25.12 -3.45 -1.25
CA ARG A 191 -25.22 -2.40 -0.23
C ARG A 191 -24.64 -1.06 -0.68
N THR A 192 -23.90 -1.02 -1.79
CA THR A 192 -23.31 0.23 -2.29
C THR A 192 -24.39 1.17 -2.80
N ARG A 193 -24.34 2.44 -2.34
CA ARG A 193 -25.29 3.49 -2.71
C ARG A 193 -25.25 3.77 -4.23
N PRO A 194 -26.39 4.11 -4.87
CA PRO A 194 -26.44 4.40 -6.30
C PRO A 194 -25.44 5.49 -6.75
N SER A 195 -25.27 6.55 -5.96
CA SER A 195 -24.31 7.63 -6.25
C SER A 195 -22.86 7.14 -6.28
N ILE A 196 -22.48 6.21 -5.40
CA ILE A 196 -21.14 5.61 -5.38
C ILE A 196 -20.95 4.71 -6.59
N ARG A 197 -21.99 3.99 -7.02
CA ARG A 197 -21.94 3.19 -8.26
C ARG A 197 -21.80 4.06 -9.49
N ALA A 198 -22.56 5.16 -9.57
CA ALA A 198 -22.44 6.13 -10.65
C ALA A 198 -21.04 6.74 -10.69
N GLY A 199 -20.50 7.15 -9.53
CA GLY A 199 -19.12 7.65 -9.43
C GLY A 199 -18.06 6.61 -9.83
N ALA A 200 -18.27 5.34 -9.49
CA ALA A 200 -17.39 4.25 -9.90
C ALA A 200 -17.42 4.02 -11.43
N LEU A 201 -18.60 4.04 -12.05
CA LEU A 201 -18.74 3.95 -13.51
C LEU A 201 -18.10 5.15 -14.20
N ALA A 202 -18.32 6.36 -13.67
CA ALA A 202 -17.71 7.58 -14.17
C ALA A 202 -16.19 7.53 -14.05
N ALA A 203 -15.62 6.97 -12.98
CA ALA A 203 -14.17 6.81 -12.83
C ALA A 203 -13.59 5.84 -13.87
N VAL A 204 -14.28 4.72 -14.16
CA VAL A 204 -13.86 3.78 -15.22
C VAL A 204 -13.93 4.44 -16.60
N GLY A 205 -15.03 5.12 -16.91
CA GLY A 205 -15.18 5.87 -18.16
C GLY A 205 -14.17 7.01 -18.31
N GLY A 206 -13.93 7.74 -17.24
CA GLY A 206 -12.94 8.82 -17.18
C GLY A 206 -11.52 8.31 -17.43
N GLU A 207 -11.12 7.19 -16.84
CA GLU A 207 -9.80 6.58 -17.10
C GLU A 207 -9.68 6.08 -18.55
N LEU A 208 -10.75 5.52 -19.14
CA LEU A 208 -10.77 5.10 -20.55
C LEU A 208 -10.53 6.26 -21.53
N VAL A 209 -11.07 7.44 -21.22
CA VAL A 209 -10.90 8.66 -22.02
C VAL A 209 -9.54 9.30 -21.75
N ALA A 210 -9.17 9.45 -20.47
CA ALA A 210 -7.91 10.06 -20.07
C ALA A 210 -6.71 9.31 -20.64
N ASP A 211 -6.77 7.98 -20.73
CA ASP A 211 -5.71 7.15 -21.34
C ASP A 211 -5.42 7.47 -22.81
N LYS A 212 -6.30 8.20 -23.51
CA LYS A 212 -6.11 8.59 -24.91
C LYS A 212 -5.50 9.98 -25.09
N LEU A 213 -5.30 10.73 -24.00
CA LEU A 213 -4.80 12.10 -24.06
C LEU A 213 -3.27 12.15 -24.17
N PRO A 214 -2.70 13.08 -24.95
CA PRO A 214 -1.26 13.30 -25.05
C PRO A 214 -0.76 13.92 -23.72
N GLY A 215 -0.29 13.08 -22.81
CA GLY A 215 0.18 13.50 -21.48
C GLY A 215 -0.03 12.47 -20.38
N THR A 216 -0.73 11.37 -20.66
CA THR A 216 -0.99 10.33 -19.66
C THR A 216 0.31 9.64 -19.24
N PRO A 217 0.67 9.65 -17.93
CA PRO A 217 1.89 9.03 -17.44
C PRO A 217 1.89 7.53 -17.71
N ALA A 218 3.07 6.98 -18.05
CA ALA A 218 3.22 5.53 -18.19
C ALA A 218 2.82 4.83 -16.89
N ARG A 219 2.05 3.74 -16.95
CA ARG A 219 1.56 3.00 -15.77
C ARG A 219 2.64 2.51 -14.79
N THR A 220 3.87 2.30 -15.26
CA THR A 220 5.03 1.92 -14.46
C THR A 220 5.86 3.12 -13.99
N SER A 221 5.40 4.35 -14.27
CA SER A 221 6.06 5.57 -13.82
C SER A 221 5.97 5.70 -12.30
N PRO A 222 6.92 6.41 -11.67
CA PRO A 222 6.87 6.72 -10.24
C PRO A 222 5.59 7.46 -9.81
N GLN A 223 4.92 8.14 -10.74
CA GLN A 223 3.70 8.91 -10.48
C GLN A 223 2.45 8.03 -10.42
N SER A 224 2.36 7.00 -11.27
CA SER A 224 1.14 6.19 -11.42
C SER A 224 1.18 4.85 -10.67
N LEU A 225 2.36 4.24 -10.56
CA LEU A 225 2.50 2.89 -9.99
C LEU A 225 2.04 2.84 -8.52
N PRO A 226 2.40 3.80 -7.63
CA PRO A 226 1.93 3.77 -6.24
C PRO A 226 0.41 3.77 -6.11
N ALA A 227 -0.28 4.58 -6.91
CA ALA A 227 -1.75 4.63 -6.91
C ALA A 227 -2.37 3.29 -7.31
N ARG A 228 -1.79 2.58 -8.29
CA ARG A 228 -2.22 1.23 -8.70
C ARG A 228 -2.00 0.19 -7.60
N LEU A 229 -0.83 0.21 -6.95
CA LEU A 229 -0.50 -0.71 -5.86
C LEU A 229 -1.42 -0.50 -4.65
N LEU A 230 -1.62 0.75 -4.24
CA LEU A 230 -2.54 1.12 -3.16
C LEU A 230 -4.00 0.81 -3.54
N GLY A 231 -4.37 1.00 -4.80
CA GLY A 231 -5.65 0.57 -5.34
C GLY A 231 -5.86 -0.93 -5.18
N GLY A 232 -4.91 -1.75 -5.63
CA GLY A 232 -4.99 -3.21 -5.55
C GLY A 232 -5.11 -3.71 -4.11
N ALA A 233 -4.30 -3.14 -3.21
CA ALA A 233 -4.38 -3.40 -1.77
C ALA A 233 -5.76 -3.00 -1.20
N GLY A 234 -6.23 -1.80 -1.50
CA GLY A 234 -7.52 -1.27 -1.01
C GLY A 234 -8.73 -2.03 -1.55
N GLY A 235 -8.72 -2.43 -2.82
CA GLY A 235 -9.75 -3.26 -3.44
C GLY A 235 -9.86 -4.63 -2.78
N ALA A 236 -8.73 -5.31 -2.60
CA ALA A 236 -8.67 -6.58 -1.88
C ALA A 236 -9.07 -6.45 -0.40
N GLY A 237 -8.70 -5.35 0.26
CA GLY A 237 -9.14 -5.04 1.62
C GLY A 237 -10.66 -4.90 1.73
N ARG A 238 -11.33 -4.31 0.73
CA ARG A 238 -12.80 -4.26 0.66
C ARG A 238 -13.42 -5.65 0.46
N LEU A 239 -12.85 -6.48 -0.41
CA LEU A 239 -13.32 -7.86 -0.58
C LEU A 239 -13.24 -8.66 0.74
N ALA A 240 -12.11 -8.58 1.44
CA ALA A 240 -11.96 -9.20 2.76
C ALA A 240 -12.93 -8.61 3.80
N GLY A 241 -13.18 -7.30 3.74
CA GLY A 241 -14.16 -6.61 4.55
C GLY A 241 -15.58 -7.19 4.41
N ARG A 242 -16.01 -7.50 3.18
CA ARG A 242 -17.33 -8.09 2.88
C ARG A 242 -17.53 -9.47 3.46
N GLU A 243 -16.47 -10.26 3.47
CA GLU A 243 -16.50 -11.64 3.95
C GLU A 243 -16.17 -11.75 5.45
N GLY A 244 -15.95 -10.63 6.13
CA GLY A 244 -15.55 -10.63 7.55
C GLY A 244 -14.17 -11.25 7.78
N ALA A 245 -13.37 -11.43 6.72
CA ALA A 245 -12.07 -12.09 6.78
C ALA A 245 -10.95 -11.12 7.19
N ASN A 246 -9.86 -11.68 7.69
CA ASN A 246 -8.61 -10.98 7.95
C ASN A 246 -7.98 -10.60 6.59
N ALA A 247 -7.76 -9.29 6.41
CA ALA A 247 -7.35 -8.74 5.14
C ALA A 247 -5.83 -8.84 4.88
N ALA A 248 -5.01 -9.28 5.84
CA ALA A 248 -3.54 -9.26 5.73
C ALA A 248 -3.02 -9.95 4.45
N VAL A 249 -3.46 -11.18 4.17
CA VAL A 249 -3.09 -11.89 2.94
C VAL A 249 -3.75 -11.26 1.70
N PRO A 250 -5.08 -11.03 1.68
CA PRO A 250 -5.75 -10.32 0.58
C PRO A 250 -5.09 -9.02 0.13
N VAL A 251 -4.80 -8.08 1.03
CA VAL A 251 -4.19 -6.80 0.66
C VAL A 251 -2.79 -6.98 0.07
N THR A 252 -2.03 -7.95 0.58
CA THR A 252 -0.69 -8.25 0.10
C THR A 252 -0.73 -8.81 -1.32
N VAL A 253 -1.57 -9.83 -1.56
CA VAL A 253 -1.69 -10.42 -2.91
C VAL A 253 -2.37 -9.48 -3.90
N GLY A 254 -3.26 -8.60 -3.45
CA GLY A 254 -3.87 -7.55 -4.28
C GLY A 254 -2.84 -6.51 -4.73
N LEU A 255 -1.93 -6.11 -3.83
CA LEU A 255 -0.80 -5.25 -4.16
C LEU A 255 0.15 -5.92 -5.16
N LEU A 256 0.55 -7.17 -4.89
CA LEU A 256 1.44 -7.94 -5.77
C LEU A 256 0.80 -8.21 -7.13
N GLY A 257 -0.51 -8.48 -7.16
CA GLY A 257 -1.29 -8.60 -8.37
C GLY A 257 -1.26 -7.30 -9.18
N ALA A 258 -1.44 -6.14 -8.53
CA ALA A 258 -1.38 -4.85 -9.21
C ALA A 258 0.00 -4.53 -9.78
N LEU A 259 1.06 -4.94 -9.09
CA LEU A 259 2.42 -4.90 -9.62
C LEU A 259 2.55 -5.77 -10.87
N ALA A 260 2.15 -7.04 -10.77
CA ALA A 260 2.20 -8.00 -11.88
C ALA A 260 1.39 -7.53 -13.09
N GLY A 261 0.18 -7.01 -12.90
CA GLY A 261 -0.66 -6.46 -13.97
C GLY A 261 -0.05 -5.22 -14.62
N SER A 262 0.59 -4.35 -13.83
CA SER A 262 1.22 -3.11 -14.34
C SER A 262 2.38 -3.42 -15.29
N PHE A 263 3.26 -4.36 -14.93
CA PHE A 263 4.39 -4.76 -15.77
C PHE A 263 4.00 -5.76 -16.86
N GLY A 264 3.11 -6.71 -16.54
CA GLY A 264 2.59 -7.71 -17.47
C GLY A 264 1.88 -7.07 -18.65
N GLY A 265 1.09 -6.03 -18.42
CA GLY A 265 0.49 -5.28 -19.51
C GLY A 265 1.54 -4.61 -20.41
N VAL A 266 2.66 -4.09 -19.87
CA VAL A 266 3.73 -3.49 -20.69
C VAL A 266 4.34 -4.55 -21.60
N ALA A 267 4.60 -5.74 -21.06
CA ALA A 267 5.10 -6.87 -21.83
C ALA A 267 4.09 -7.29 -22.92
N TRP A 268 2.80 -7.37 -22.58
CA TRP A 268 1.71 -7.65 -23.53
C TRP A 268 1.69 -6.65 -24.68
N ARG A 269 1.66 -5.34 -24.39
CA ARG A 269 1.64 -4.28 -25.42
C ARG A 269 2.82 -4.38 -26.37
N ARG A 270 4.03 -4.61 -25.84
CA ARG A 270 5.27 -4.75 -26.64
C ARG A 270 5.28 -5.98 -27.54
N TRP A 271 4.62 -7.06 -27.11
CA TRP A 271 4.55 -8.31 -27.85
C TRP A 271 3.41 -8.30 -28.88
N ALA A 272 2.26 -7.76 -28.50
CA ALA A 272 1.04 -7.74 -29.32
C ALA A 272 1.13 -6.74 -30.47
N SER A 273 1.75 -5.57 -30.26
CA SER A 273 1.95 -4.56 -31.30
C SER A 273 2.75 -5.07 -32.51
N ARG A 274 3.52 -6.15 -32.34
CA ARG A 274 4.25 -6.82 -33.43
C ARG A 274 3.36 -7.70 -34.31
N ARG A 275 2.14 -8.00 -33.87
CA ARG A 275 1.22 -8.95 -34.53
C ARG A 275 -0.10 -8.31 -34.94
N VAL A 276 -0.58 -7.35 -34.16
CA VAL A 276 -1.85 -6.67 -34.39
C VAL A 276 -1.68 -5.16 -34.21
N PRO A 277 -2.51 -4.33 -34.89
CA PRO A 277 -2.57 -2.90 -34.64
C PRO A 277 -2.69 -2.54 -33.15
N ASP A 278 -2.03 -1.46 -32.75
CA ASP A 278 -1.97 -1.03 -31.35
C ASP A 278 -3.33 -0.82 -30.70
N TRP A 279 -4.35 -0.37 -31.45
CA TRP A 279 -5.67 -0.17 -30.86
C TRP A 279 -6.37 -1.51 -30.54
N GLN A 280 -6.14 -2.57 -31.32
CA GLN A 280 -6.69 -3.91 -31.08
C GLN A 280 -6.07 -4.55 -29.84
N ALA A 281 -4.74 -4.47 -29.72
CA ALA A 281 -4.04 -4.97 -28.54
C ALA A 281 -4.50 -4.27 -27.24
N ALA A 282 -4.89 -2.98 -27.33
CA ALA A 282 -5.38 -2.21 -26.19
C ALA A 282 -6.80 -2.64 -25.81
N LEU A 283 -7.66 -2.83 -26.81
CA LEU A 283 -9.04 -3.28 -26.60
C LEU A 283 -9.10 -4.66 -25.95
N VAL A 284 -8.24 -5.60 -26.40
CA VAL A 284 -8.13 -6.93 -25.78
C VAL A 284 -7.65 -6.83 -24.33
N GLU A 285 -6.66 -6.00 -24.06
CA GLU A 285 -6.15 -5.79 -22.69
C GLU A 285 -7.23 -5.22 -21.77
N ASP A 286 -7.99 -4.23 -22.23
CA ASP A 286 -9.08 -3.61 -21.48
C ASP A 286 -10.22 -4.60 -21.22
N ALA A 287 -10.60 -5.39 -22.23
CA ALA A 287 -11.61 -6.43 -22.08
C ALA A 287 -11.18 -7.49 -21.05
N LEU A 288 -9.91 -7.91 -21.08
CA LEU A 288 -9.36 -8.85 -20.11
C LEU A 288 -9.34 -8.25 -18.70
N ALA A 289 -8.91 -6.99 -18.53
CA ALA A 289 -8.89 -6.33 -17.22
C ALA A 289 -10.29 -6.23 -16.63
N LEU A 290 -11.29 -5.83 -17.44
CA LEU A 290 -12.69 -5.76 -17.03
C LEU A 290 -13.25 -7.14 -16.65
N ALA A 291 -12.97 -8.17 -17.46
CA ALA A 291 -13.42 -9.54 -17.20
C ALA A 291 -12.82 -10.10 -15.90
N LEU A 292 -11.51 -9.89 -15.67
CA LEU A 292 -10.84 -10.30 -14.44
C LEU A 292 -11.41 -9.58 -13.21
N ALA A 293 -11.65 -8.26 -13.29
CA ALA A 293 -12.25 -7.51 -12.20
C ALA A 293 -13.67 -7.99 -11.89
N ALA A 294 -14.50 -8.24 -12.92
CA ALA A 294 -15.84 -8.78 -12.75
C ALA A 294 -15.80 -10.17 -12.08
N ALA A 295 -15.00 -11.09 -12.61
CA ALA A 295 -14.85 -12.43 -12.06
C ALA A 295 -14.36 -12.44 -10.60
N ALA A 296 -13.44 -11.53 -10.25
CA ALA A 296 -12.94 -11.39 -8.89
C ALA A 296 -13.98 -10.84 -7.91
N CYS A 297 -14.88 -9.97 -8.39
CA CYS A 297 -15.77 -9.19 -7.53
C CYS A 297 -17.20 -9.75 -7.47
N VAL A 298 -17.60 -10.64 -8.38
CA VAL A 298 -18.89 -11.33 -8.30
C VAL A 298 -18.94 -12.15 -7.01
N PRO A 299 -20.01 -12.02 -6.19
CA PRO A 299 -20.18 -12.82 -4.99
C PRO A 299 -20.07 -14.31 -5.35
N GLY A 300 -19.18 -15.04 -4.68
CA GLY A 300 -19.10 -16.49 -4.88
C GLY A 300 -20.47 -17.12 -4.61
N ARG A 301 -20.91 -18.03 -5.50
CA ARG A 301 -22.06 -18.89 -5.21
C ARG A 301 -21.66 -19.73 -4.01
N THR A 302 -22.11 -19.37 -2.82
CA THR A 302 -21.89 -20.18 -1.62
C THR A 302 -22.66 -21.49 -1.79
N ASN A 303 -21.99 -22.54 -2.25
CA ASN A 303 -22.41 -23.92 -2.01
C ASN A 303 -22.26 -24.17 -0.51
N GLY A 304 -23.34 -23.99 0.22
CA GLY A 304 -23.34 -24.04 1.68
C GLY A 304 -24.73 -23.85 2.27
N GLY A 305 -25.72 -24.52 1.69
CA GLY A 305 -26.99 -24.77 2.37
C GLY A 305 -26.75 -25.67 3.58
N ARG A 306 -26.23 -25.11 4.67
CA ARG A 306 -26.50 -25.65 6.01
C ARG A 306 -27.80 -25.01 6.44
N ALA A 307 -28.89 -25.73 6.16
CA ALA A 307 -30.18 -25.50 6.80
C ALA A 307 -29.93 -25.30 8.30
N ARG A 308 -30.28 -24.11 8.80
CA ARG A 308 -30.40 -23.90 10.24
C ARG A 308 -31.54 -24.80 10.71
N LEU A 309 -31.23 -26.01 11.16
CA LEU A 309 -32.16 -26.78 11.98
C LEU A 309 -32.37 -25.96 13.26
N ARG A 310 -33.50 -25.26 13.31
CA ARG A 310 -34.06 -24.76 14.56
C ARG A 310 -34.42 -25.99 15.37
N VAL A 311 -33.60 -26.32 16.37
CA VAL A 311 -34.04 -27.18 17.47
C VAL A 311 -35.05 -26.35 18.25
N VAL A 312 -36.33 -26.54 17.94
CA VAL A 312 -37.43 -26.17 18.82
C VAL A 312 -37.38 -27.19 19.95
N ARG A 313 -36.98 -26.74 21.15
CA ARG A 313 -37.21 -27.53 22.36
C ARG A 313 -38.71 -27.47 22.63
N ALA A 314 -39.35 -28.64 22.58
CA ALA A 314 -40.67 -28.87 23.17
C ALA A 314 -40.53 -28.99 24.69
#